data_AF-A0A1X2E754-F1
#
_entry.id   AF-A0A1X2E754-F1
#
_cell.length_a   1.000
_cell.length_b   1.000
_cell.length_c   1.000
_cell.angle_alpha   90.00
_cell.angle_beta   90.00
_cell.angle_gamma   90.00
#
_symmetry.space_group_name_H-M   'P 1'
#
loop_
_entity.id
_entity.type
_entity.pdbx_description
1 polymer ?
#
loop_
_entity_poly.entity_id
_entity_poly.type
_entity_poly.pdbx_seq_one_letter_code
_entity_poly.pdbx_strand_id
1 'polypeptide(L)'
;MRHRGALILGVAALLAGCLKPFDPYANPGRRELDRLQTIVNQRPDLEAVQKQLGGLDATIRAAVAKYSPQTQFSTDVTVSHPTNGCNEPFNRNIGRQVKSDLFFGRPAPSGEQWAQIVADLAPAFTAAGFRANNSAPGQPPLPPGAANDSQIRDDGVTINLVNGDAGSPLTYSSDTGCHLPGAWRTEPPPPSMRPPNDPEVHYPYLYGSPGGRVVDAY
;
A
#
# COMPACT_ATOMS: atom_id res chain seq x y z
N MET A 1 20.22 -22.95 -63.14
CA MET A 1 21.13 -22.14 -62.30
C MET A 1 20.28 -21.08 -61.60
N ARG A 2 19.56 -21.39 -60.51
CA ARG A 2 19.97 -21.26 -59.09
C ARG A 2 20.88 -20.06 -58.83
N HIS A 3 20.30 -18.97 -58.30
CA HIS A 3 20.81 -18.12 -57.20
C HIS A 3 19.79 -16.99 -56.93
N ARG A 4 18.75 -17.26 -56.13
CA ARG A 4 17.94 -16.23 -55.47
C ARG A 4 17.62 -16.74 -54.07
N GLY A 5 18.32 -16.21 -53.08
CA GLY A 5 18.12 -16.59 -51.69
C GLY A 5 19.33 -16.21 -50.87
N ALA A 6 19.37 -14.97 -50.41
CA ALA A 6 20.08 -14.51 -49.20
C ALA A 6 20.14 -12.97 -49.22
N LEU A 7 19.05 -12.27 -48.89
CA LEU A 7 19.16 -10.88 -48.46
C LEU A 7 17.91 -10.36 -47.73
N ILE A 8 17.30 -11.18 -46.89
CA ILE A 8 16.36 -10.71 -45.85
C ILE A 8 16.61 -11.53 -44.59
N LEU A 9 17.80 -11.37 -44.00
CA LEU A 9 18.13 -11.90 -42.67
C LEU A 9 19.00 -10.95 -41.85
N GLY A 10 19.39 -9.79 -42.40
CA GLY A 10 20.28 -8.82 -41.73
C GLY A 10 19.59 -7.74 -40.91
N VAL A 11 18.27 -7.53 -41.06
CA VAL A 11 17.58 -6.41 -40.39
C VAL A 11 16.91 -6.82 -39.07
N ALA A 12 16.62 -8.11 -38.87
CA ALA A 12 16.00 -8.58 -37.61
C ALA A 12 16.98 -8.65 -36.42
N ALA A 13 18.29 -8.77 -36.67
CA ALA A 13 19.29 -8.85 -35.61
C ALA A 13 19.62 -7.48 -34.96
N LEU A 14 19.24 -6.36 -35.59
CA LEU A 14 19.47 -5.01 -35.04
C LEU A 14 18.36 -4.53 -34.09
N LEU A 15 17.22 -5.24 -34.01
CA LEU A 15 16.10 -4.89 -33.11
C LEU A 15 16.08 -5.72 -31.81
N ALA A 16 16.92 -6.76 -31.69
CA ALA A 16 17.06 -7.53 -30.45
C ALA A 16 18.09 -6.93 -29.47
N GLY A 17 18.87 -5.93 -29.91
CA GLY A 17 19.96 -5.33 -29.14
C GLY A 17 19.55 -4.08 -28.36
N CYS A 18 18.55 -4.16 -27.47
CA CYS A 18 18.37 -3.17 -26.38
C CYS A 18 17.36 -3.60 -25.30
N LEU A 19 17.04 -4.88 -25.15
CA LEU A 19 16.37 -5.33 -23.93
C LEU A 19 17.45 -5.65 -22.91
N LYS A 20 17.78 -4.65 -22.09
CA LYS A 20 18.51 -4.87 -20.85
C LYS A 20 17.79 -6.02 -20.11
N PRO A 21 18.51 -7.07 -19.66
CA PRO A 21 17.86 -8.15 -18.93
C PRO A 21 17.04 -7.55 -17.79
N PHE A 22 15.77 -7.91 -17.73
CA PHE A 22 14.88 -7.49 -16.66
C PHE A 22 15.37 -8.20 -15.38
N ASP A 23 16.18 -7.49 -14.61
CA ASP A 23 16.53 -7.89 -13.27
C ASP A 23 15.46 -7.30 -12.33
N PRO A 24 14.53 -8.12 -11.81
CA PRO A 24 13.49 -7.65 -10.90
C PRO A 24 14.06 -7.17 -9.56
N TYR A 25 15.36 -7.40 -9.30
CA TYR A 25 16.07 -6.98 -8.11
C TYR A 25 17.03 -5.81 -8.37
N ALA A 26 17.09 -5.29 -9.61
CA ALA A 26 17.91 -4.12 -9.89
C ALA A 26 17.35 -2.91 -9.14
N ASN A 27 18.25 -2.19 -8.46
CA ASN A 27 17.91 -0.94 -7.80
C ASN A 27 17.25 0.05 -8.79
N PRO A 28 16.18 0.75 -8.37
CA PRO A 28 15.52 1.72 -9.23
C PRO A 28 16.48 2.86 -9.59
N GLY A 29 16.60 3.15 -10.88
CA GLY A 29 17.34 4.34 -11.34
C GLY A 29 16.63 5.63 -10.95
N ARG A 30 17.33 6.77 -11.03
CA ARG A 30 16.85 8.10 -10.66
C ARG A 30 15.46 8.43 -11.20
N ARG A 31 15.22 8.20 -12.51
CA ARG A 31 13.93 8.50 -13.15
C ARG A 31 12.77 7.75 -12.47
N GLU A 32 12.99 6.50 -12.07
CA GLU A 32 11.97 5.72 -11.39
C GLU A 32 11.75 6.23 -9.96
N LEU A 33 12.82 6.56 -9.26
CA LEU A 33 12.72 7.18 -7.93
C LEU A 33 11.98 8.52 -7.96
N ASP A 34 12.18 9.35 -8.98
CA ASP A 34 11.49 10.64 -9.16
C ASP A 34 9.99 10.41 -9.47
N ARG A 35 9.69 9.41 -10.30
CA ARG A 35 8.31 9.00 -10.60
C ARG A 35 7.59 8.54 -9.33
N LEU A 36 8.23 7.69 -8.54
CA LEU A 36 7.70 7.20 -7.26
C LEU A 36 7.54 8.35 -6.26
N GLN A 37 8.48 9.30 -6.20
CA GLN A 37 8.34 10.46 -5.33
C GLN A 37 7.15 11.33 -5.74
N THR A 38 6.94 11.53 -7.05
CA THR A 38 5.80 12.28 -7.58
C THR A 38 4.48 11.66 -7.13
N ILE A 39 4.38 10.33 -7.15
CA ILE A 39 3.21 9.61 -6.64
C ILE A 39 2.99 9.93 -5.16
N VAL A 40 4.02 9.81 -4.33
CA VAL A 40 3.89 10.08 -2.88
C VAL A 40 3.47 11.54 -2.62
N ASN A 41 4.00 12.51 -3.38
CA ASN A 41 3.67 13.93 -3.24
C ASN A 41 2.22 14.27 -3.60
N GLN A 42 1.63 13.53 -4.54
CA GLN A 42 0.24 13.71 -5.00
C GLN A 42 -0.79 13.07 -4.07
N ARG A 43 -0.36 12.19 -3.17
CA ARG A 43 -1.25 11.56 -2.19
C ARG A 43 -1.69 12.56 -1.12
N PRO A 44 -2.82 12.28 -0.43
CA PRO A 44 -3.20 13.01 0.78
C PRO A 44 -2.09 13.01 1.83
N ASP A 45 -2.13 13.98 2.74
CA ASP A 45 -1.19 14.01 3.87
C ASP A 45 -1.42 12.83 4.82
N LEU A 46 -0.34 12.33 5.41
CA LEU A 46 -0.36 11.17 6.30
C LEU A 46 -1.37 11.36 7.44
N GLU A 47 -1.41 12.54 8.05
CA GLU A 47 -2.29 12.84 9.18
C GLU A 47 -3.77 12.75 8.80
N ALA A 48 -4.12 13.16 7.57
CA ALA A 48 -5.49 13.05 7.06
C ALA A 48 -5.89 11.57 6.88
N VAL A 49 -4.97 10.75 6.37
CA VAL A 49 -5.17 9.29 6.22
C VAL A 49 -5.31 8.61 7.57
N GLN A 50 -4.43 8.93 8.53
CA GLN A 50 -4.50 8.38 9.89
C GLN A 50 -5.81 8.72 10.57
N LYS A 51 -6.30 9.97 10.43
CA LYS A 51 -7.59 10.39 10.97
C LYS A 51 -8.74 9.58 10.37
N GLN A 52 -8.73 9.37 9.05
CA GLN A 52 -9.77 8.59 8.37
C GLN A 52 -9.75 7.12 8.80
N LEU A 53 -8.55 6.51 8.89
CA LEU A 53 -8.41 5.14 9.38
C LEU A 53 -8.86 4.99 10.83
N GLY A 54 -8.59 5.98 11.70
CA GLY A 54 -9.10 5.98 13.07
C GLY A 54 -10.64 6.01 13.13
N GLY A 55 -11.30 6.75 12.23
CA GLY A 55 -12.76 6.73 12.10
C GLY A 55 -13.29 5.39 11.59
N LEU A 56 -12.58 4.76 10.65
CA LEU A 56 -12.94 3.43 10.13
C LEU A 56 -12.72 2.33 11.18
N ASP A 57 -11.66 2.39 12.00
CA ASP A 57 -11.44 1.47 13.13
C ASP A 57 -12.64 1.51 14.09
N ALA A 58 -13.07 2.70 14.50
CA ALA A 58 -14.24 2.86 15.36
C ALA A 58 -15.51 2.27 14.72
N THR A 59 -15.67 2.45 13.40
CA THR A 59 -16.81 1.92 12.63
C THR A 59 -16.79 0.39 12.56
N ILE A 60 -15.63 -0.21 12.30
CA ILE A 60 -15.42 -1.67 12.28
C ILE A 60 -15.74 -2.27 13.65
N ARG A 61 -15.19 -1.70 14.73
CA ARG A 61 -15.46 -2.16 16.10
C ARG A 61 -16.93 -2.05 16.47
N ALA A 62 -17.59 -0.96 16.08
CA ALA A 62 -19.02 -0.76 16.34
C ALA A 62 -19.88 -1.79 15.59
N ALA A 63 -19.58 -2.07 14.31
CA ALA A 63 -20.30 -3.09 13.55
C ALA A 63 -20.12 -4.49 14.15
N VAL A 64 -18.88 -4.86 14.52
CA VAL A 64 -18.61 -6.14 15.19
C VAL A 64 -19.34 -6.23 16.52
N ALA A 65 -19.31 -5.20 17.36
CA ALA A 65 -20.01 -5.18 18.64
C ALA A 65 -21.54 -5.27 18.48
N LYS A 66 -22.11 -4.67 17.43
CA LYS A 66 -23.55 -4.67 17.11
C LYS A 66 -24.05 -6.05 16.73
N TYR A 67 -23.33 -6.77 15.85
CA TYR A 67 -23.80 -8.04 15.29
C TYR A 67 -23.18 -9.27 15.97
N SER A 68 -22.05 -9.10 16.66
CA SER A 68 -21.31 -10.16 17.34
C SER A 68 -20.79 -9.67 18.69
N PRO A 69 -21.68 -9.32 19.65
CA PRO A 69 -21.30 -8.71 20.92
C PRO A 69 -20.41 -9.60 21.80
N GLN A 70 -20.39 -10.91 21.55
CA GLN A 70 -19.50 -11.84 22.22
C GLN A 70 -18.04 -11.75 21.74
N THR A 71 -17.80 -11.20 20.53
CA THR A 71 -16.46 -11.05 19.96
C THR A 71 -15.70 -9.96 20.72
N GLN A 72 -14.62 -10.35 21.39
CA GLN A 72 -13.73 -9.43 22.09
C GLN A 72 -12.40 -9.30 21.34
N PHE A 73 -11.98 -8.07 21.10
CA PHE A 73 -10.68 -7.79 20.49
C PHE A 73 -9.55 -7.85 21.51
N SER A 74 -8.42 -8.42 21.12
CA SER A 74 -7.17 -8.35 21.88
C SER A 74 -6.75 -6.89 22.10
N THR A 75 -6.31 -6.55 23.31
CA THR A 75 -5.88 -5.19 23.69
C THR A 75 -4.38 -4.93 23.55
N ASP A 76 -3.54 -5.96 23.36
CA ASP A 76 -2.09 -5.84 23.58
C ASP A 76 -1.20 -6.59 22.55
N VAL A 77 -1.54 -6.56 21.26
CA VAL A 77 -0.64 -7.09 20.22
C VAL A 77 0.03 -5.94 19.50
N THR A 78 1.07 -5.39 20.14
CA THR A 78 1.92 -4.39 19.49
C THR A 78 2.83 -5.08 18.49
N VAL A 79 2.67 -4.73 17.21
CA VAL A 79 3.62 -5.16 16.19
C VAL A 79 4.66 -4.05 16.03
N SER A 80 5.94 -4.38 16.26
CA SER A 80 7.02 -3.45 15.94
C SER A 80 6.99 -3.17 14.44
N HIS A 81 6.85 -1.89 14.07
CA HIS A 81 6.90 -1.44 12.68
C HIS A 81 8.22 -0.70 12.46
N PRO A 82 9.32 -1.43 12.20
CA PRO A 82 10.64 -0.85 12.07
C PRO A 82 10.79 -0.18 10.70
N THR A 83 10.07 0.90 10.44
CA THR A 83 10.33 1.73 9.27
C THR A 83 10.22 3.20 9.62
N ASN A 84 11.38 3.83 9.81
CA ASN A 84 11.57 5.28 9.65
C ASN A 84 11.47 5.63 8.15
N GLY A 85 10.32 5.37 7.53
CA GLY A 85 10.14 5.52 6.08
C GLY A 85 8.94 4.73 5.56
N CYS A 86 9.03 4.30 4.30
CA CYS A 86 8.01 3.53 3.60
C CYS A 86 8.48 2.11 3.27
N ASN A 87 7.54 1.20 3.00
CA ASN A 87 7.84 -0.10 2.42
C ASN A 87 8.06 0.02 0.90
N GLU A 88 8.58 -1.06 0.30
CA GLU A 88 8.65 -1.21 -1.16
C GLU A 88 7.30 -0.89 -1.83
N PRO A 89 7.29 -0.24 -3.00
CA PRO A 89 8.44 0.24 -3.78
C PRO A 89 9.00 1.61 -3.34
N PHE A 90 8.52 2.17 -2.22
CA PHE A 90 8.81 3.55 -1.79
C PHE A 90 9.86 3.64 -0.67
N ASN A 91 10.52 2.55 -0.32
CA ASN A 91 11.51 2.50 0.77
C ASN A 91 12.77 3.34 0.54
N ARG A 92 12.99 3.81 -0.69
CA ARG A 92 14.03 4.78 -1.06
C ARG A 92 13.48 6.19 -1.27
N ASN A 93 12.17 6.38 -1.15
CA ASN A 93 11.46 7.65 -1.28
C ASN A 93 11.25 8.33 0.06
N ILE A 94 11.04 9.63 0.00
CA ILE A 94 10.71 10.41 1.18
C ILE A 94 9.22 10.30 1.41
N GLY A 95 8.88 9.86 2.61
CA GLY A 95 7.53 9.62 3.05
C GLY A 95 7.56 8.79 4.33
N ARG A 96 6.38 8.51 4.85
CA ARG A 96 6.21 7.68 6.02
C ARG A 96 4.99 6.79 5.83
N GLN A 97 5.14 5.57 6.33
CA GLN A 97 4.09 4.56 6.37
C GLN A 97 3.88 4.14 7.82
N VAL A 98 2.62 4.06 8.22
CA VAL A 98 2.22 3.66 9.57
C VAL A 98 1.27 2.49 9.44
N LYS A 99 1.61 1.40 10.12
CA LYS A 99 0.76 0.24 10.26
C LYS A 99 0.12 0.27 11.64
N SER A 100 -1.13 -0.16 11.73
CA SER A 100 -1.75 -0.41 13.03
C SER A 100 -1.17 -1.67 13.66
N ASP A 101 -1.53 -1.89 14.91
CA ASP A 101 -1.44 -3.19 15.53
C ASP A 101 -2.33 -4.22 14.81
N LEU A 102 -2.05 -5.51 15.07
CA LEU A 102 -2.86 -6.61 14.59
C LEU A 102 -3.87 -7.00 15.66
N PHE A 103 -5.15 -6.78 15.39
CA PHE A 103 -6.23 -7.09 16.32
C PHE A 103 -6.82 -8.46 16.05
N PHE A 104 -7.03 -9.23 17.12
CA PHE A 104 -7.66 -10.55 17.07
C PHE A 104 -9.00 -10.52 17.81
N GLY A 105 -10.10 -10.81 17.11
CA GLY A 105 -11.44 -10.95 17.68
C GLY A 105 -11.75 -12.40 18.04
N ARG A 106 -12.10 -12.68 19.31
CA ARG A 106 -12.48 -14.03 19.79
C ARG A 106 -13.75 -14.01 20.65
N PRO A 107 -14.66 -15.01 20.49
CA PRO A 107 -14.74 -15.92 19.34
C PRO A 107 -14.98 -15.11 18.05
N ALA A 108 -14.67 -15.66 16.89
CA ALA A 108 -14.98 -15.00 15.63
C ALA A 108 -16.52 -14.93 15.41
N PRO A 109 -17.03 -13.89 14.72
CA PRO A 109 -18.42 -13.87 14.26
C PRO A 109 -18.81 -15.12 13.47
N SER A 110 -20.03 -15.62 13.67
CA SER A 110 -20.58 -16.67 12.81
C SER A 110 -20.71 -16.20 11.35
N GLY A 111 -20.89 -17.11 10.39
CA GLY A 111 -21.05 -16.73 8.98
C GLY A 111 -22.21 -15.75 8.74
N GLU A 112 -23.33 -15.92 9.44
CA GLU A 112 -24.47 -15.01 9.35
C GLU A 112 -24.17 -13.63 9.98
N GLN A 113 -23.57 -13.61 11.16
CA GLN A 113 -23.12 -12.37 11.81
C GLN A 113 -22.11 -11.63 10.93
N TRP A 114 -21.20 -12.37 10.30
CA TRP A 114 -20.18 -11.82 9.41
C TRP A 114 -20.80 -11.17 8.17
N ALA A 115 -21.76 -11.84 7.52
CA ALA A 115 -22.46 -11.26 6.38
C ALA A 115 -23.16 -9.93 6.74
N GLN A 116 -23.74 -9.83 7.94
CA GLN A 116 -24.34 -8.58 8.43
C GLN A 116 -23.28 -7.49 8.69
N ILE A 117 -22.14 -7.85 9.29
CA ILE A 117 -21.02 -6.92 9.54
C ILE A 117 -20.51 -6.34 8.22
N VAL A 118 -20.18 -7.19 7.23
CA VAL A 118 -19.67 -6.74 5.93
C VAL A 118 -20.68 -5.84 5.20
N ALA A 119 -21.97 -6.20 5.25
CA ALA A 119 -23.02 -5.38 4.65
C ALA A 119 -23.15 -4.00 5.29
N ASP A 120 -23.01 -3.88 6.61
CA ASP A 120 -23.08 -2.60 7.35
C ASP A 120 -21.83 -1.74 7.13
N LEU A 121 -20.66 -2.37 6.89
CA LEU A 121 -19.40 -1.67 6.63
C LEU A 121 -19.24 -1.17 5.19
N ALA A 122 -19.83 -1.85 4.21
CA ALA A 122 -19.65 -1.55 2.79
C ALA A 122 -19.91 -0.08 2.40
N PRO A 123 -20.95 0.62 2.90
CA PRO A 123 -21.17 2.03 2.61
C PRO A 123 -20.04 2.93 3.14
N ALA A 124 -19.52 2.64 4.33
CA ALA A 124 -18.44 3.42 4.94
C ALA A 124 -17.13 3.26 4.15
N PHE A 125 -16.80 2.04 3.72
CA PHE A 125 -15.65 1.79 2.85
C PHE A 125 -15.79 2.47 1.49
N THR A 126 -16.96 2.37 0.86
CA THR A 126 -17.23 3.03 -0.43
C THR A 126 -17.09 4.55 -0.32
N ALA A 127 -17.69 5.16 0.71
CA ALA A 127 -17.59 6.60 0.95
C ALA A 127 -16.14 7.06 1.23
N ALA A 128 -15.33 6.18 1.81
CA ALA A 128 -13.91 6.41 2.08
C ALA A 128 -12.99 6.18 0.85
N GLY A 129 -13.56 5.75 -0.29
CA GLY A 129 -12.84 5.49 -1.54
C GLY A 129 -12.16 4.11 -1.60
N PHE A 130 -12.52 3.20 -0.71
CA PHE A 130 -12.00 1.83 -0.73
C PHE A 130 -12.73 0.96 -1.75
N ARG A 131 -12.02 -0.04 -2.24
CA ARG A 131 -12.56 -1.18 -3.00
C ARG A 131 -12.07 -2.48 -2.39
N ALA A 132 -12.75 -3.56 -2.76
CA ALA A 132 -12.37 -4.91 -2.35
C ALA A 132 -10.91 -5.24 -2.73
N ASN A 133 -10.18 -5.77 -1.76
CA ASN A 133 -8.85 -6.36 -1.87
C ASN A 133 -8.89 -7.80 -1.31
N ASN A 134 -9.94 -8.53 -1.68
CA ASN A 134 -10.28 -9.81 -1.07
C ASN A 134 -9.98 -11.02 -1.97
N SER A 135 -9.46 -10.81 -3.17
CA SER A 135 -9.10 -11.85 -4.14
C SER A 135 -7.63 -11.76 -4.57
N ALA A 136 -7.11 -12.85 -5.13
CA ALA A 136 -5.78 -12.85 -5.72
C ALA A 136 -5.73 -11.98 -7.00
N PRO A 137 -4.55 -11.42 -7.37
CA PRO A 137 -4.41 -10.64 -8.60
C PRO A 137 -4.94 -11.38 -9.84
N GLY A 138 -5.80 -10.70 -10.61
CA GLY A 138 -6.42 -11.27 -11.82
C GLY A 138 -7.64 -12.16 -11.56
N GLN A 139 -8.04 -12.39 -10.31
CA GLN A 139 -9.27 -13.10 -9.96
C GLN A 139 -10.40 -12.10 -9.63
N PRO A 140 -11.67 -12.44 -9.92
CA PRO A 140 -12.79 -11.61 -9.50
C PRO A 140 -12.83 -11.47 -7.97
N PRO A 141 -13.35 -10.35 -7.44
CA PRO A 141 -13.56 -10.19 -6.01
C PRO A 141 -14.39 -11.33 -5.42
N LEU A 142 -14.11 -11.70 -4.17
CA LEU A 142 -14.91 -12.70 -3.48
C LEU A 142 -16.36 -12.20 -3.28
N PRO A 143 -17.34 -13.12 -3.27
CA PRO A 143 -18.74 -12.75 -3.05
C PRO A 143 -18.95 -12.14 -1.65
N PRO A 144 -20.01 -11.32 -1.48
CA PRO A 144 -20.41 -10.83 -0.17
C PRO A 144 -20.58 -11.98 0.84
N GLY A 145 -20.08 -11.79 2.06
CA GLY A 145 -20.11 -12.80 3.12
C GLY A 145 -18.98 -13.82 3.08
N ALA A 146 -18.07 -13.76 2.09
CA ALA A 146 -16.80 -14.46 2.16
C ALA A 146 -15.99 -14.01 3.40
N ALA A 147 -15.19 -14.90 3.96
CA ALA A 147 -14.45 -14.62 5.19
C ALA A 147 -13.49 -13.42 5.04
N ASN A 148 -12.89 -13.24 3.86
CA ASN A 148 -12.02 -12.10 3.58
C ASN A 148 -12.83 -10.92 3.01
N ASP A 149 -12.85 -9.82 3.75
CA ASP A 149 -13.41 -8.51 3.35
C ASP A 149 -12.34 -7.41 3.40
N SER A 150 -11.09 -7.76 3.10
CA SER A 150 -9.99 -6.81 3.05
C SER A 150 -10.22 -5.76 1.97
N GLN A 151 -9.73 -4.54 2.20
CA GLN A 151 -9.96 -3.36 1.37
C GLN A 151 -8.65 -2.68 0.96
N ILE A 152 -8.67 -2.01 -0.20
CA ILE A 152 -7.57 -1.19 -0.72
C ILE A 152 -8.09 0.11 -1.33
N ARG A 153 -7.29 1.17 -1.24
CA ARG A 153 -7.50 2.45 -1.92
C ARG A 153 -6.36 2.75 -2.90
N ASP A 154 -6.61 3.63 -3.87
CA ASP A 154 -5.65 3.95 -4.95
C ASP A 154 -4.33 4.57 -4.48
N ASP A 155 -4.31 5.19 -3.30
CA ASP A 155 -3.10 5.72 -2.68
C ASP A 155 -2.30 4.66 -1.90
N GLY A 156 -2.73 3.40 -1.94
CA GLY A 156 -2.02 2.28 -1.30
C GLY A 156 -2.37 2.08 0.18
N VAL A 157 -3.37 2.79 0.69
CA VAL A 157 -3.94 2.50 2.01
C VAL A 157 -4.64 1.14 1.94
N THR A 158 -4.42 0.30 2.95
CA THR A 158 -5.06 -1.02 3.05
C THR A 158 -5.70 -1.24 4.40
N ILE A 159 -6.75 -2.05 4.40
CA ILE A 159 -7.37 -2.63 5.58
C ILE A 159 -7.38 -4.14 5.37
N ASN A 160 -6.65 -4.88 6.21
CA ASN A 160 -6.79 -6.32 6.29
C ASN A 160 -7.95 -6.61 7.24
N LEU A 161 -8.98 -7.31 6.75
CA LEU A 161 -10.15 -7.64 7.54
C LEU A 161 -10.64 -9.03 7.12
N VAL A 162 -10.36 -10.02 7.96
CA VAL A 162 -10.61 -11.43 7.64
C VAL A 162 -11.27 -12.09 8.83
N ASN A 163 -12.48 -12.60 8.64
CA ASN A 163 -13.15 -13.42 9.63
C ASN A 163 -12.47 -14.78 9.77
N GLY A 164 -12.46 -15.32 10.98
CA GLY A 164 -11.91 -16.63 11.25
C GLY A 164 -12.89 -17.76 10.92
N ASP A 165 -12.37 -18.89 10.47
CA ASP A 165 -13.08 -20.16 10.36
C ASP A 165 -12.59 -21.17 11.41
N ALA A 166 -13.40 -22.18 11.72
CA ALA A 166 -13.01 -23.35 12.52
C ALA A 166 -12.25 -23.04 13.86
N GLY A 167 -12.59 -21.96 14.55
CA GLY A 167 -11.95 -21.56 15.82
C GLY A 167 -10.79 -20.56 15.67
N SER A 168 -10.44 -20.18 14.45
CA SER A 168 -9.54 -19.06 14.16
C SER A 168 -10.18 -17.73 14.58
N PRO A 169 -9.40 -16.74 15.04
CA PRO A 169 -9.92 -15.42 15.37
C PRO A 169 -10.27 -14.63 14.10
N LEU A 170 -11.17 -13.67 14.24
CA LEU A 170 -11.24 -12.56 13.30
C LEU A 170 -9.93 -11.76 13.38
N THR A 171 -9.35 -11.40 12.25
CA THR A 171 -8.11 -10.62 12.16
C THR A 171 -8.36 -9.28 11.50
N TYR A 172 -7.78 -8.23 12.07
CA TYR A 172 -7.96 -6.87 11.58
C TYR A 172 -6.68 -6.06 11.76
N SER A 173 -6.27 -5.34 10.70
CA SER A 173 -5.21 -4.34 10.75
C SER A 173 -5.36 -3.35 9.60
N SER A 174 -4.61 -2.25 9.65
CA SER A 174 -4.56 -1.24 8.60
C SER A 174 -3.13 -0.79 8.33
N ASP A 175 -2.92 -0.29 7.12
CA ASP A 175 -1.66 0.28 6.65
C ASP A 175 -1.97 1.57 5.91
N THR A 176 -1.34 2.67 6.29
CA THR A 176 -1.54 3.96 5.60
C THR A 176 -0.98 3.96 4.19
N GLY A 177 -0.14 3.00 3.79
CA GLY A 177 0.72 3.15 2.63
C GLY A 177 1.74 4.29 2.83
N CYS A 178 2.51 4.58 1.79
CA CYS A 178 3.51 5.66 1.83
C CYS A 178 2.88 7.03 1.56
N HIS A 179 2.91 7.93 2.53
CA HIS A 179 2.37 9.29 2.44
C HIS A 179 3.39 10.32 2.96
N LEU A 180 3.25 11.57 2.53
CA LEU A 180 4.00 12.67 3.14
C LEU A 180 3.28 13.15 4.41
N PRO A 181 3.97 13.25 5.55
CA PRO A 181 3.55 14.12 6.65
C PRO A 181 3.37 15.55 6.14
N GLY A 182 2.25 16.19 6.49
CA GLY A 182 1.92 17.53 6.00
C GLY A 182 2.99 18.57 6.35
N ALA A 183 3.58 18.47 7.55
CA ALA A 183 4.68 19.34 7.99
C ALA A 183 5.89 19.30 7.04
N TRP A 184 6.12 18.16 6.39
CA TRP A 184 7.25 18.05 5.49
C TRP A 184 7.01 18.83 4.20
N ARG A 185 5.76 19.08 3.77
CA ARG A 185 5.50 19.85 2.54
C ARG A 185 6.13 21.25 2.55
N THR A 186 6.32 21.84 3.73
CA THR A 186 6.88 23.18 3.92
C THR A 186 8.27 23.18 4.57
N GLU A 187 8.70 22.07 5.17
CA GLU A 187 9.96 21.96 5.90
C GLU A 187 10.66 20.62 5.60
N PRO A 188 12.00 20.56 5.56
CA PRO A 188 12.66 19.30 5.28
C PRO A 188 12.40 18.26 6.39
N PRO A 189 12.29 16.97 6.05
CA PRO A 189 12.21 15.90 7.02
C PRO A 189 13.47 15.88 7.90
N PRO A 190 13.36 15.37 9.15
CA PRO A 190 14.50 15.16 10.02
C PRO A 190 15.58 14.32 9.31
N PRO A 191 16.88 14.55 9.55
CA PRO A 191 17.96 13.81 8.89
C PRO A 191 17.83 12.29 9.01
N SER A 192 17.32 11.78 10.14
CA SER A 192 17.09 10.35 10.39
C SER A 192 15.97 9.73 9.56
N MET A 193 15.15 10.55 8.89
CA MET A 193 14.01 10.15 8.05
C MET A 193 14.27 10.41 6.57
N ARG A 194 15.48 10.85 6.21
CA ARG A 194 15.88 11.04 4.81
C ARG A 194 16.35 9.72 4.21
N PRO A 195 16.10 9.47 2.92
CA PRO A 195 16.65 8.32 2.24
C PRO A 195 18.17 8.30 2.41
N PRO A 196 18.78 7.19 2.90
CA PRO A 196 20.22 7.12 3.06
C PRO A 196 20.95 7.42 1.76
N ASN A 197 20.34 7.04 0.64
CA ASN A 197 20.93 7.15 -0.69
C ASN A 197 20.98 8.52 -1.29
N ASP A 198 20.22 9.45 -0.75
CA ASP A 198 20.29 10.83 -1.16
C ASP A 198 19.88 11.68 0.05
N PRO A 199 20.78 11.89 1.03
CA PRO A 199 20.44 12.60 2.27
C PRO A 199 20.18 14.10 2.04
N GLU A 200 20.60 14.60 0.87
CA GLU A 200 20.39 15.96 0.39
C GLU A 200 19.23 16.03 -0.62
N VAL A 201 18.46 14.94 -0.82
CA VAL A 201 17.31 14.96 -1.72
C VAL A 201 16.40 16.12 -1.32
N HIS A 202 16.37 17.13 -2.19
CA HIS A 202 15.82 18.43 -1.84
C HIS A 202 14.32 18.29 -1.59
N TYR A 203 13.98 18.49 -0.33
CA TYR A 203 12.62 18.51 0.11
C TYR A 203 12.07 19.92 -0.02
N PRO A 204 10.85 20.08 -0.56
CA PRO A 204 10.12 19.18 -1.44
C PRO A 204 10.62 19.37 -2.88
N TYR A 205 10.25 18.45 -3.75
CA TYR A 205 10.15 18.70 -5.21
C TYR A 205 9.31 19.96 -5.57
N LEU A 206 8.71 20.65 -4.59
CA LEU A 206 7.88 21.86 -4.75
C LEU A 206 8.66 23.18 -4.60
N TYR A 207 9.92 23.20 -4.15
CA TYR A 207 10.68 24.45 -3.99
C TYR A 207 11.95 24.49 -4.83
N GLY A 208 11.86 25.18 -5.98
CA GLY A 208 13.01 25.64 -6.75
C GLY A 208 13.66 24.61 -7.67
N SER A 209 14.36 25.13 -8.69
CA SER A 209 15.15 24.32 -9.61
C SER A 209 16.52 24.02 -9.01
N PRO A 210 17.08 22.80 -9.20
CA PRO A 210 16.48 21.66 -9.88
C PRO A 210 15.82 20.71 -8.87
N GLY A 211 14.51 20.83 -8.64
CA GLY A 211 13.77 19.87 -7.82
C GLY A 211 13.91 18.46 -8.38
N GLY A 212 14.68 17.61 -7.70
CA GLY A 212 15.07 16.31 -8.23
C GLY A 212 16.13 15.62 -7.39
N ARG A 213 16.24 14.30 -7.55
CA ARG A 213 17.40 13.53 -7.06
C ARG A 213 18.63 13.83 -7.90
N VAL A 214 19.80 13.74 -7.28
CA VAL A 214 21.08 13.85 -7.99
C VAL A 214 21.75 12.49 -8.21
N VAL A 215 21.27 11.44 -7.54
CA VAL A 215 21.86 10.08 -7.54
C VAL A 215 20.82 8.97 -7.75
N ASP A 216 21.29 7.80 -8.20
CA ASP A 216 20.51 6.56 -8.30
C ASP A 216 20.33 5.88 -6.94
N ALA A 217 19.48 4.85 -6.84
CA ALA A 217 19.49 3.96 -5.68
C ALA A 217 20.70 3.02 -5.72
N TYR A 218 21.32 2.81 -4.56
CA TYR A 218 22.39 1.85 -4.34
C TYR A 218 21.94 0.69 -3.45
#